data_AF-A0A553FD30-F1
#
_entry.id   AF-A0A553FD30-F1
#
_cell.length_a   1.000
_cell.length_b   1.000
_cell.length_c   1.000
_cell.angle_alpha   90.00
_cell.angle_beta   90.00
_cell.angle_gamma   90.00
#
_symmetry.space_group_name_H-M   'P 1'
#
loop_
_entity.id
_entity.type
_entity.pdbx_description
1 polymer ?
#
loop_
_entity_poly.entity_id
_entity_poly.type
_entity_poly.pdbx_seq_one_letter_code
_entity_poly.pdbx_strand_id
1 'polypeptide(L)'
;MKLLNVFLSILISTVLIGCTTKHEQATVDEKKAWDEHVKKYKKHLEIPAPNIWSKDSLWSFVYVDANDEIVRRVHVRITNEPVRACVSGDWYILQILSEAPTRRPISPNTKDIAAYSIEGSNLSFMLRANVCDGGMDVLGTVSESGFVGKEDLSPWPCLDDCLTEMPAFNRVYGVPVKI
;
A
#
# COMPACT_ATOMS: atom_id res chain seq x y z
N MET A 1 -19.58 -28.38 57.86
CA MET A 1 -18.45 -28.56 56.93
C MET A 1 -18.89 -29.01 55.52
N LYS A 2 -20.02 -28.50 54.99
CA LYS A 2 -20.50 -28.78 53.61
C LYS A 2 -20.67 -27.52 52.74
N LEU A 3 -20.69 -26.33 53.36
CA LEU A 3 -20.89 -25.04 52.66
C LEU A 3 -19.61 -24.49 52.02
N LEU A 4 -18.42 -24.89 52.48
CA LEU A 4 -17.14 -24.38 51.96
C LEU A 4 -16.80 -24.95 50.56
N ASN A 5 -17.27 -26.16 50.23
CA ASN A 5 -17.01 -26.79 48.92
C ASN A 5 -17.86 -26.21 47.78
N VAL A 6 -19.01 -25.59 48.08
CA VAL A 6 -19.90 -25.04 47.03
C VAL A 6 -19.36 -23.70 46.50
N PHE A 7 -18.78 -22.86 47.37
CA PHE A 7 -18.24 -21.56 46.95
C PHE A 7 -16.96 -21.66 46.13
N LEU A 8 -16.12 -22.69 46.36
CA LEU A 8 -14.88 -22.87 45.62
C LEU A 8 -15.13 -23.32 44.16
N SER A 9 -16.18 -24.09 43.90
CA SER A 9 -16.55 -24.50 42.53
C SER A 9 -17.13 -23.34 41.69
N ILE A 10 -17.84 -22.39 42.31
CA ILE A 10 -18.43 -21.25 41.59
C ILE A 10 -17.35 -20.24 41.16
N LEU A 11 -16.30 -20.07 41.97
CA LEU A 11 -15.19 -19.16 41.64
C LEU A 11 -14.32 -19.67 40.49
N ILE A 12 -14.16 -20.99 40.33
CA ILE A 12 -13.35 -21.57 39.24
C ILE A 12 -14.07 -21.49 37.88
N SER A 13 -15.41 -21.54 37.86
CA SER A 13 -16.18 -21.43 36.60
C SER A 13 -16.21 -20.02 36.00
N THR A 14 -16.02 -18.97 36.79
CA THR A 14 -16.07 -17.58 36.27
C THR A 14 -14.76 -17.14 35.61
N VAL A 15 -13.62 -17.72 35.98
CA VAL A 15 -12.31 -17.38 35.39
C VAL A 15 -12.15 -17.94 33.97
N LEU A 16 -12.79 -19.06 33.64
CA LEU A 16 -12.70 -19.67 32.30
C LEU A 16 -13.56 -18.99 31.23
N ILE A 17 -14.63 -18.28 31.60
CA ILE A 17 -15.53 -17.59 30.65
C ILE A 17 -14.93 -16.25 30.15
N GLY A 18 -14.04 -15.64 30.95
CA GLY A 18 -13.41 -14.36 30.61
C GLY A 18 -12.33 -14.41 29.53
N CYS A 19 -11.75 -15.59 29.25
CA CYS A 19 -10.65 -15.73 28.28
C CYS A 19 -11.13 -16.06 26.85
N THR A 20 -12.27 -16.72 26.66
CA THR A 20 -12.77 -17.08 25.32
C THR A 20 -13.46 -15.90 24.62
N THR A 21 -14.14 -15.05 25.39
CA THR A 21 -14.90 -13.90 24.87
C THR A 21 -14.02 -12.81 24.24
N LYS A 22 -12.80 -12.61 24.73
CA LYS A 22 -11.86 -11.62 24.15
C LYS A 22 -11.31 -12.05 22.80
N HIS A 23 -11.01 -13.34 22.62
CA HIS A 23 -10.50 -13.87 21.36
C HIS A 23 -11.59 -13.87 20.28
N GLU A 24 -12.84 -14.20 20.65
CA GLU A 24 -13.98 -14.16 19.72
C GLU A 24 -14.35 -12.73 19.32
N GLN A 25 -14.24 -11.76 20.24
CA GLN A 25 -14.49 -10.36 19.91
C GLN A 25 -13.41 -9.79 18.97
N ALA A 26 -12.14 -10.13 19.18
CA ALA A 26 -11.03 -9.70 18.33
C ALA A 26 -11.19 -10.19 16.88
N THR A 27 -11.59 -11.45 16.67
CA THR A 27 -11.81 -12.00 15.31
C THR A 27 -13.03 -11.40 14.62
N VAL A 28 -14.06 -11.00 15.37
CA VAL A 28 -15.22 -10.28 14.84
C VAL A 28 -14.85 -8.87 14.37
N ASP A 29 -14.06 -8.15 15.17
CA ASP A 29 -13.64 -6.79 14.84
C ASP A 29 -12.67 -6.78 13.64
N GLU A 30 -11.74 -7.73 13.57
CA GLU A 30 -10.84 -7.93 12.42
C GLU A 30 -11.62 -8.23 11.13
N LYS A 31 -12.59 -9.15 11.20
CA LYS A 31 -13.44 -9.49 10.05
C LYS A 31 -14.25 -8.29 9.59
N LYS A 32 -14.81 -7.51 10.51
CA LYS A 32 -15.57 -6.30 10.16
C LYS A 32 -14.67 -5.27 9.46
N ALA A 33 -13.47 -5.05 9.97
CA ALA A 33 -12.49 -4.15 9.34
C ALA A 33 -12.11 -4.63 7.93
N TRP A 34 -11.92 -5.95 7.76
CA TRP A 34 -11.67 -6.55 6.46
C TRP A 34 -12.85 -6.36 5.48
N ASP A 35 -14.08 -6.63 5.92
CA ASP A 35 -15.28 -6.46 5.09
C ASP A 35 -15.48 -5.00 4.65
N GLU A 36 -15.24 -4.04 5.54
CA GLU A 36 -15.25 -2.60 5.23
C GLU A 36 -14.15 -2.23 4.23
N HIS A 37 -12.95 -2.79 4.38
CA HIS A 37 -11.85 -2.60 3.44
C HIS A 37 -12.20 -3.13 2.04
N VAL A 38 -12.68 -4.37 1.94
CA VAL A 38 -13.12 -5.00 0.68
C VAL A 38 -14.25 -4.21 0.04
N LYS A 39 -15.22 -3.74 0.83
CA LYS A 39 -16.32 -2.90 0.32
C LYS A 39 -15.81 -1.60 -0.28
N LYS A 40 -14.87 -0.93 0.39
CA LYS A 40 -14.24 0.29 -0.14
C LYS A 40 -13.47 0.00 -1.42
N TYR A 41 -12.68 -1.08 -1.44
CA TYR A 41 -11.92 -1.51 -2.62
C TYR A 41 -12.84 -1.74 -3.83
N LYS A 42 -13.92 -2.52 -3.67
CA LYS A 42 -14.90 -2.78 -4.74
C LYS A 42 -15.51 -1.51 -5.32
N LYS A 43 -15.83 -0.52 -4.48
CA LYS A 43 -16.36 0.77 -4.93
C LYS A 43 -15.40 1.49 -5.88
N HIS A 44 -14.10 1.38 -5.68
CA HIS A 44 -13.10 2.01 -6.55
C HIS A 44 -12.91 1.28 -7.89
N LEU A 45 -13.19 -0.03 -7.93
CA LEU A 45 -13.17 -0.82 -9.17
C LEU A 45 -14.34 -0.46 -10.10
N GLU A 46 -15.48 -0.08 -9.53
CA GLU A 46 -16.66 0.34 -10.29
C GLU A 46 -16.49 1.72 -10.95
N ILE A 47 -15.57 2.54 -10.46
CA ILE A 47 -15.24 3.85 -11.03
C ILE A 47 -14.18 3.61 -12.12
N PRO A 48 -14.41 3.97 -13.39
CA PRO A 48 -13.42 3.79 -14.44
C PRO A 48 -12.19 4.67 -14.21
N ALA A 49 -11.05 4.27 -14.80
CA ALA A 49 -9.87 5.12 -14.84
C ALA A 49 -10.21 6.44 -15.55
N PRO A 50 -9.77 7.60 -15.03
CA PRO A 50 -10.03 8.88 -15.67
C PRO A 50 -9.27 8.97 -16.99
N ASN A 51 -9.83 9.69 -17.97
CA ASN A 51 -9.25 9.78 -19.31
C ASN A 51 -7.87 10.44 -19.33
N ILE A 52 -7.54 11.25 -18.32
CA ILE A 52 -6.21 11.85 -18.16
C ILE A 52 -5.12 10.81 -17.85
N TRP A 53 -5.49 9.62 -17.39
CA TRP A 53 -4.60 8.48 -17.25
C TRP A 53 -4.60 7.66 -18.55
N SER A 54 -3.84 8.13 -19.52
CA SER A 54 -3.76 7.50 -20.85
C SER A 54 -2.32 7.20 -21.25
N LYS A 55 -2.14 6.33 -22.24
CA LYS A 55 -0.85 6.12 -22.90
C LYS A 55 -0.21 7.46 -23.29
N ASP A 56 1.11 7.55 -23.12
CA ASP A 56 1.97 8.69 -23.41
C ASP A 56 1.71 9.95 -22.55
N SER A 57 0.72 9.90 -21.65
CA SER A 57 0.51 10.98 -20.67
C SER A 57 1.70 11.08 -19.72
N LEU A 58 2.01 12.31 -19.30
CA LEU A 58 3.08 12.60 -18.37
C LEU A 58 2.54 12.88 -16.98
N TRP A 59 3.20 12.34 -15.98
CA TRP A 59 2.78 12.46 -14.58
C TRP A 59 3.97 12.82 -13.69
N SER A 60 3.70 13.62 -12.66
CA SER A 60 4.65 13.88 -11.57
C SER A 60 4.08 13.31 -10.28
N PHE A 61 4.78 12.34 -9.73
CA PHE A 61 4.51 11.80 -8.41
C PHE A 61 5.41 12.47 -7.37
N VAL A 62 4.84 12.85 -6.23
CA VAL A 62 5.51 13.52 -5.12
C VAL A 62 5.24 12.70 -3.86
N TYR A 63 6.32 12.24 -3.24
CA TYR A 63 6.30 11.52 -1.98
C TYR A 63 6.57 12.53 -0.87
N VAL A 64 5.74 12.45 0.16
CA VAL A 64 5.90 13.26 1.38
C VAL A 64 6.08 12.36 2.59
N ASP A 65 6.88 12.84 3.53
CA ASP A 65 7.08 12.16 4.81
C ASP A 65 5.97 12.49 5.83
N ALA A 66 6.18 12.13 7.09
CA ALA A 66 5.23 12.41 8.17
C ALA A 66 5.08 13.90 8.52
N ASN A 67 6.03 14.74 8.13
CA ASN A 67 6.04 16.18 8.38
C ASN A 67 5.56 16.97 7.17
N ASP A 68 5.04 16.30 6.14
CA ASP A 68 4.66 16.88 4.84
C ASP A 68 5.83 17.49 4.06
N GLU A 69 7.05 17.06 4.35
CA GLU A 69 8.21 17.45 3.57
C GLU A 69 8.32 16.61 2.30
N ILE A 70 8.60 17.26 1.18
CA ILE A 70 8.82 16.56 -0.10
C ILE A 70 10.16 15.85 -0.03
N VAL A 71 10.10 14.52 -0.01
CA VAL A 71 11.28 13.65 0.11
C VAL A 71 11.64 12.95 -1.19
N ARG A 72 10.70 12.87 -2.15
CA ARG A 72 10.94 12.33 -3.50
C ARG A 72 9.95 12.89 -4.51
N ARG A 73 10.39 13.06 -5.73
CA ARG A 73 9.61 13.40 -6.91
C ARG A 73 10.04 12.49 -8.04
N VAL A 74 9.08 11.89 -8.74
CA VAL A 74 9.32 11.04 -9.90
C VAL A 74 8.46 11.54 -11.04
N HIS A 75 9.07 11.84 -12.17
CA HIS A 75 8.38 12.16 -13.40
C HIS A 75 8.35 10.92 -14.28
N VAL A 76 7.18 10.58 -14.79
CA VAL A 76 6.97 9.36 -15.56
C VAL A 76 6.14 9.63 -16.81
N ARG A 77 6.28 8.72 -17.78
CA ARG A 77 5.38 8.56 -18.92
C ARG A 77 4.64 7.23 -18.79
N ILE A 78 3.33 7.28 -18.99
CA ILE A 78 2.49 6.09 -19.02
C ILE A 78 2.69 5.35 -20.35
N THR A 79 2.88 4.04 -20.30
CA THR A 79 3.03 3.20 -21.49
C THR A 79 1.98 2.08 -21.48
N ASN A 80 1.72 1.45 -22.61
CA ASN A 80 0.90 0.23 -22.67
C ASN A 80 1.75 -1.03 -22.89
N GLU A 81 3.06 -0.96 -22.60
CA GLU A 81 3.97 -2.07 -22.80
C GLU A 81 3.85 -3.04 -21.63
N PRO A 82 3.42 -4.30 -21.83
CA PRO A 82 3.24 -5.25 -20.74
C PRO A 82 4.60 -5.64 -20.15
N VAL A 83 4.63 -5.88 -18.84
CA VAL A 83 5.82 -6.35 -18.12
C VAL A 83 5.45 -7.39 -17.08
N ARG A 84 6.37 -8.32 -16.82
CA ARG A 84 6.23 -9.26 -15.70
C ARG A 84 6.71 -8.59 -14.41
N ALA A 85 5.82 -8.48 -13.44
CA ALA A 85 6.16 -8.11 -12.06
C ALA A 85 6.27 -9.37 -11.18
N CYS A 86 6.83 -9.22 -9.98
CA CYS A 86 6.87 -10.28 -8.98
C CYS A 86 5.50 -10.60 -8.38
N VAL A 87 4.58 -9.63 -8.39
CA VAL A 87 3.19 -9.83 -7.95
C VAL A 87 2.28 -10.18 -9.12
N SER A 88 1.17 -10.85 -8.83
CA SER A 88 0.15 -11.18 -9.82
C SER A 88 -0.53 -9.93 -10.39
N GLY A 89 -1.15 -10.10 -11.56
CA GLY A 89 -1.95 -9.06 -12.23
C GLY A 89 -1.38 -8.64 -13.57
N ASP A 90 -2.09 -7.73 -14.23
CA ASP A 90 -1.65 -7.12 -15.47
C ASP A 90 -0.83 -5.87 -15.14
N TRP A 91 0.45 -5.91 -15.51
CA TRP A 91 1.41 -4.86 -15.25
C TRP A 91 1.94 -4.28 -16.56
N TYR A 92 2.11 -2.96 -16.57
CA TYR A 92 2.61 -2.21 -17.71
C TYR A 92 3.82 -1.37 -17.31
N ILE A 93 4.74 -1.11 -18.23
CA ILE A 93 5.93 -0.32 -17.96
C ILE A 93 5.52 1.12 -17.59
N LEU A 94 6.08 1.62 -16.50
CA LEU A 94 6.04 3.02 -16.12
C LEU A 94 7.40 3.64 -16.46
N GLN A 95 7.47 4.41 -17.55
CA GLN A 95 8.75 4.95 -18.00
C GLN A 95 9.17 6.12 -17.10
N ILE A 96 10.23 5.96 -16.31
CA ILE A 96 10.80 7.04 -15.50
C ILE A 96 11.57 8.00 -16.40
N LEU A 97 11.21 9.27 -16.37
CA LEU A 97 11.85 10.35 -17.11
C LEU A 97 12.87 11.09 -16.24
N SER A 98 12.56 11.31 -14.97
CA SER A 98 13.47 11.92 -13.99
C SER A 98 13.03 11.65 -12.55
N GLU A 99 13.96 11.79 -11.61
CA GLU A 99 13.76 11.57 -10.19
C GLU A 99 14.58 12.58 -9.36
N ALA A 100 13.99 13.16 -8.31
CA ALA A 100 14.69 14.05 -7.36
C ALA A 100 13.96 14.16 -5.99
N PRO A 101 14.65 14.27 -4.85
CA PRO A 101 16.08 14.06 -4.64
C PRO A 101 16.47 12.57 -4.76
N THR A 102 17.63 12.30 -5.35
CA THR A 102 18.17 10.95 -5.60
C THR A 102 18.88 10.37 -4.37
N ARG A 103 18.21 10.32 -3.19
CA ARG A 103 18.82 9.69 -2.00
C ARG A 103 19.17 8.21 -2.22
N ARG A 104 18.41 7.51 -3.08
CA ARG A 104 18.75 6.22 -3.68
C ARG A 104 18.18 6.21 -5.10
N PRO A 105 18.93 6.69 -6.10
CA PRO A 105 18.39 6.73 -7.47
C PRO A 105 17.98 5.33 -7.88
N ILE A 106 16.85 5.22 -8.59
CA ILE A 106 16.63 4.10 -9.48
C ILE A 106 17.73 4.26 -10.53
N SER A 107 18.85 3.59 -10.31
CA SER A 107 20.06 3.87 -11.07
C SER A 107 19.78 3.56 -12.54
N PRO A 108 20.15 4.43 -13.48
CA PRO A 108 20.07 4.07 -14.89
C PRO A 108 20.95 2.84 -15.24
N ASN A 109 21.85 2.43 -14.33
CA ASN A 109 22.65 1.20 -14.43
C ASN A 109 22.03 -0.01 -13.71
N THR A 110 21.01 0.18 -12.89
CA THR A 110 20.22 -0.94 -12.37
C THR A 110 19.19 -1.30 -13.43
N LYS A 111 19.06 -2.59 -13.74
CA LYS A 111 18.01 -3.12 -14.62
C LYS A 111 16.61 -3.04 -13.98
N ASP A 112 16.40 -2.05 -13.13
CA ASP A 112 15.16 -1.86 -12.37
C ASP A 112 14.08 -1.45 -13.36
N ILE A 113 12.95 -2.16 -13.31
CA ILE A 113 11.81 -1.87 -14.17
C ILE A 113 10.73 -1.27 -13.29
N ALA A 114 10.36 -0.02 -13.54
CA ALA A 114 9.17 0.54 -12.94
C ALA A 114 7.93 0.08 -13.72
N ALA A 115 6.88 -0.28 -13.00
CA ALA A 115 5.66 -0.81 -13.56
C ALA A 115 4.43 -0.27 -12.83
N TYR A 116 3.28 -0.28 -13.49
CA TYR A 116 2.01 0.06 -12.90
C TYR A 116 0.93 -0.96 -13.29
N SER A 117 -0.10 -1.05 -12.45
CA SER A 117 -1.33 -1.77 -12.72
C SER A 117 -2.51 -0.85 -12.36
N ILE A 118 -3.53 -0.84 -13.20
CA ILE A 118 -4.72 0.00 -12.99
C ILE A 118 -5.98 -0.83 -13.18
N GLU A 119 -6.87 -0.78 -12.19
CA GLU A 119 -8.18 -1.44 -12.21
C GLU A 119 -9.24 -0.43 -11.75
N GLY A 120 -10.09 0.00 -12.69
CA GLY A 120 -10.96 1.15 -12.45
C GLY A 120 -10.15 2.38 -12.05
N SER A 121 -10.48 2.98 -10.91
CA SER A 121 -9.76 4.14 -10.37
C SER A 121 -8.60 3.77 -9.45
N ASN A 122 -8.41 2.48 -9.14
CA ASN A 122 -7.29 2.03 -8.32
C ASN A 122 -6.04 1.92 -9.16
N LEU A 123 -4.99 2.64 -8.75
CA LEU A 123 -3.67 2.59 -9.34
C LEU A 123 -2.69 2.01 -8.32
N SER A 124 -1.99 0.97 -8.74
CA SER A 124 -0.81 0.44 -8.06
C SER A 124 0.41 0.66 -8.94
N PHE A 125 1.55 1.06 -8.37
CA PHE A 125 2.79 1.11 -9.11
C PHE A 125 4.00 0.78 -8.25
N MET A 126 5.01 0.22 -8.91
CA MET A 126 6.27 -0.20 -8.32
C MET A 126 7.39 0.48 -9.06
N LEU A 127 8.38 0.97 -8.32
CA LEU A 127 9.57 1.55 -8.91
C LEU A 127 10.65 0.50 -9.24
N ARG A 128 10.46 -0.75 -8.76
CA ARG A 128 11.34 -1.91 -8.96
C ARG A 128 10.54 -3.21 -9.10
N ALA A 129 9.67 -3.30 -10.09
CA ALA A 129 8.75 -4.42 -10.31
C ALA A 129 9.44 -5.77 -10.56
N ASN A 130 10.71 -5.76 -10.97
CA ASN A 130 11.54 -6.94 -11.18
C ASN A 130 12.32 -7.41 -9.93
N VAL A 131 12.14 -6.73 -8.79
CA VAL A 131 12.75 -7.10 -7.51
C VAL A 131 11.64 -7.52 -6.56
N CYS A 132 11.54 -8.83 -6.30
CA CYS A 132 10.46 -9.38 -5.46
C CYS A 132 10.62 -9.00 -3.99
N ASP A 133 11.86 -8.70 -3.59
CA ASP A 133 12.23 -8.58 -2.19
C ASP A 133 12.51 -7.15 -1.72
N GLY A 134 12.04 -6.15 -2.46
CA GLY A 134 12.37 -4.75 -2.18
C GLY A 134 11.49 -3.74 -2.90
N GLY A 135 10.25 -4.12 -3.21
CA GLY A 135 9.26 -3.24 -3.83
C GLY A 135 8.84 -2.12 -2.89
N MET A 136 9.01 -0.87 -3.35
CA MET A 136 8.25 0.27 -2.84
C MET A 136 6.95 0.29 -3.64
N ASP A 137 5.94 -0.40 -3.12
CA ASP A 137 4.63 -0.49 -3.75
C ASP A 137 3.84 0.75 -3.37
N VAL A 138 3.35 1.50 -4.34
CA VAL A 138 2.46 2.63 -4.08
C VAL A 138 1.07 2.26 -4.52
N LEU A 139 0.12 2.34 -3.60
CA LEU A 139 -1.28 2.07 -3.85
C LEU A 139 -2.10 3.33 -3.60
N GLY A 140 -3.01 3.64 -4.52
CA GLY A 140 -3.92 4.77 -4.37
C GLY A 140 -5.01 4.82 -5.41
N THR A 141 -5.64 5.99 -5.48
CA THR A 141 -6.75 6.25 -6.41
C THR A 141 -6.37 7.38 -7.36
N VAL A 142 -6.61 7.17 -8.65
CA VAL A 142 -6.48 8.18 -9.69
C VAL A 142 -7.86 8.77 -10.01
N SER A 143 -7.89 10.08 -10.25
CA SER A 143 -9.07 10.89 -10.54
C SER A 143 -8.74 11.94 -11.60
N GLU A 144 -9.74 12.66 -12.11
CA GLU A 144 -9.52 13.78 -13.05
C GLU A 144 -8.64 14.90 -12.46
N SER A 145 -8.55 15.01 -11.14
CA SER A 145 -7.68 15.99 -10.45
C SER A 145 -6.25 15.51 -10.21
N GLY A 146 -5.98 14.21 -10.39
CA GLY A 146 -4.70 13.61 -10.07
C GLY A 146 -4.83 12.32 -9.24
N PHE A 147 -3.75 11.95 -8.59
CA PHE A 147 -3.61 10.72 -7.81
C PHE A 147 -3.35 11.03 -6.34
N VAL A 148 -3.93 10.23 -5.45
CA VAL A 148 -3.62 10.21 -4.01
C VAL A 148 -3.46 8.77 -3.59
N GLY A 149 -2.33 8.46 -2.96
CA GLY A 149 -2.01 7.14 -2.48
C GLY A 149 -1.05 7.17 -1.30
N LYS A 150 -0.59 5.98 -0.95
CA LYS A 150 0.39 5.74 0.11
C LYS A 150 1.36 4.67 -0.36
N GLU A 151 2.57 4.73 0.16
CA GLU A 151 3.50 3.62 0.01
C GLU A 151 3.04 2.50 0.96
N ASP A 152 2.93 1.29 0.41
CA ASP A 152 2.71 0.08 1.16
C ASP A 152 4.08 -0.43 1.63
N LEU A 153 4.46 0.01 2.83
CA LEU A 153 5.56 -0.56 3.58
C LEU A 153 5.09 -1.86 4.22
N SER A 154 4.64 -2.83 3.43
CA SER A 154 4.38 -4.17 3.95
C SER A 154 5.69 -4.66 4.55
N PRO A 155 5.70 -4.99 5.85
CA PRO A 155 6.92 -5.29 6.55
C PRO A 155 7.54 -6.53 5.90
N TRP A 156 8.62 -6.30 5.17
CA TRP A 156 9.67 -7.29 5.07
C TRP A 156 10.01 -7.75 6.49
N PRO A 157 10.42 -9.01 6.71
CA PRO A 157 10.95 -9.45 8.00
C PRO A 157 12.28 -8.74 8.26
N CYS A 158 12.21 -7.45 8.52
CA CYS A 158 13.22 -6.67 9.17
C CYS A 158 13.17 -7.15 10.62
N LEU A 159 14.04 -8.10 10.93
CA LEU A 159 14.38 -8.49 12.29
C LEU A 159 14.76 -7.21 13.06
N ASP A 160 13.79 -6.63 13.76
CA ASP A 160 13.79 -5.58 14.79
C ASP A 160 14.64 -4.29 14.62
N ASP A 161 15.61 -4.20 13.71
CA ASP A 161 16.62 -3.13 13.66
C ASP A 161 16.54 -2.21 12.42
N CYS A 162 15.69 -2.48 11.42
CA CYS A 162 15.61 -1.64 10.21
C CYS A 162 14.54 -0.51 10.26
N LEU A 163 13.67 -0.50 11.26
CA LEU A 163 12.52 0.42 11.31
C LEU A 163 12.84 1.79 11.94
N THR A 164 14.03 2.00 12.48
CA THR A 164 14.38 3.22 13.22
C THR A 164 14.86 4.38 12.34
N GLU A 165 15.21 4.15 11.06
CA GLU A 165 15.84 5.21 10.25
C GLU A 165 15.26 5.43 8.83
N MET A 166 14.31 4.62 8.36
CA MET A 166 13.67 4.90 7.07
C MET A 166 12.46 5.80 7.32
N PRO A 167 12.46 7.06 6.83
CA PRO A 167 11.27 7.91 6.93
C PRO A 167 10.15 7.20 6.19
N ALA A 168 9.14 6.73 6.91
CA ALA A 168 7.96 6.14 6.31
C ALA A 168 7.35 7.19 5.38
N PHE A 169 7.33 6.91 4.07
CA PHE A 169 6.66 7.77 3.12
C PHE A 169 5.15 7.59 3.36
N ASN A 170 4.54 8.56 4.02
CA ASN A 170 3.16 8.40 4.47
C ASN A 170 2.16 8.60 3.34
N ARG A 171 2.50 9.44 2.35
CA ARG A 171 1.59 9.81 1.27
C ARG A 171 2.33 10.04 -0.04
N VAL A 172 1.65 9.70 -1.12
CA VAL A 172 2.10 9.96 -2.49
C VAL A 172 0.99 10.69 -3.23
N TYR A 173 1.34 11.82 -3.83
CA TYR A 173 0.46 12.62 -4.67
C TYR A 173 0.92 12.52 -6.11
N GLY A 174 0.01 12.47 -7.07
CA GLY A 174 0.34 12.50 -8.48
C GLY A 174 -0.47 13.55 -9.22
N VAL A 175 0.16 14.27 -10.14
CA VAL A 175 -0.52 15.24 -11.00
C VAL A 175 -0.11 15.06 -12.45
N PRO A 176 -1.04 15.22 -13.42
CA PRO A 176 -0.69 15.23 -14.83
C PRO A 176 0.19 16.46 -15.14
N VAL A 177 1.24 16.26 -15.92
CA VAL A 177 2.13 17.32 -16.40
C VAL A 177 1.64 17.79 -17.76
N LYS A 178 1.26 19.06 -17.86
CA LYS A 178 0.97 19.70 -19.15
C LYS A 178 2.30 20.14 -19.76
N ILE A 179 2.56 19.72 -21.00
CA ILE A 179 3.65 20.24 -21.84
C ILE A 179 3.08 21.38 -22.68
#